data_AF-A0A8A7ISE0-F1
#
_entry.id   AF-A0A8A7ISE0-F1
#
_cell.length_a   1.000
_cell.length_b   1.000
_cell.length_c   1.000
_cell.angle_alpha   90.00
_cell.angle_beta   90.00
_cell.angle_gamma   90.00
#
_symmetry.space_group_name_H-M   'P 1'
#
loop_
_entity.id
_entity.type
_entity.pdbx_description
1 polymer ?
#
loop_
_entity_poly.entity_id
_entity_poly.type
_entity_poly.pdbx_seq_one_letter_code
_entity_poly.pdbx_strand_id
1 'polypeptide(L)'
;MENSITPEELGDMIRRYFSQDFSMEECIRALNYLRRVLHEVSPFEQEPVDCVLWVKSDEVVANDYNPNVMASGEKKLLTRSLERDGFTQPVVVSEERDHYLVVDGFHRQLLGREAKIGKRLKGWLPVSCINPERKGEAARIAATIRHNRARGKHQITSMSDIVRDLSRLGWTDERISTELGMDMDEVLRLKQISGLAELFQEEDFSQAWTVR
;
A
#
# COMPACT_ATOMS: atom_id res chain seq x y z
N MET A 1 13.76 31.40 -33.75
CA MET A 1 13.87 29.94 -33.97
C MET A 1 14.12 29.35 -32.61
N GLU A 2 13.10 28.76 -32.02
CA GLU A 2 13.19 28.14 -30.69
C GLU A 2 14.19 26.98 -30.76
N ASN A 3 15.17 26.97 -29.87
CA ASN A 3 16.02 25.82 -29.61
C ASN A 3 15.17 24.73 -28.95
N SER A 4 14.38 24.01 -29.75
CA SER A 4 13.63 22.84 -29.28
C SER A 4 14.63 21.71 -29.00
N ILE A 5 14.71 21.28 -27.74
CA ILE A 5 15.50 20.10 -27.33
C ILE A 5 14.76 18.85 -27.80
N THR A 6 15.44 17.95 -28.51
CA THR A 6 14.85 16.67 -28.94
C THR A 6 14.89 15.62 -27.83
N PRO A 7 14.00 14.59 -27.87
CA PRO A 7 14.08 13.47 -26.94
C PRO A 7 15.44 12.73 -26.96
N GLU A 8 16.08 12.66 -28.13
CA GLU A 8 17.40 12.08 -28.30
C GLU A 8 18.47 12.90 -27.57
N GLU A 9 18.45 14.23 -27.74
CA GLU A 9 19.37 15.15 -27.05
C GLU A 9 19.19 15.06 -25.52
N LEU A 10 17.94 15.04 -25.04
CA LEU A 10 17.64 14.85 -23.62
C LEU A 10 18.13 13.48 -23.12
N GLY A 11 17.91 12.43 -23.91
CA GLY A 11 18.38 11.07 -23.60
C GLY A 11 19.90 10.99 -23.46
N ASP A 12 20.63 11.70 -24.31
CA ASP A 12 22.09 11.76 -24.26
C ASP A 12 22.59 12.61 -23.08
N MET A 13 21.89 13.69 -22.74
CA MET A 13 22.16 14.45 -21.51
C MET A 13 21.95 13.59 -20.26
N ILE A 14 20.88 12.81 -20.19
CA ILE A 14 20.61 11.87 -19.08
C ILE A 14 21.71 10.80 -19.01
N ARG A 15 22.08 10.19 -20.14
CA ARG A 15 23.17 9.19 -20.17
C ARG A 15 24.49 9.77 -19.70
N ARG A 16 24.83 11.00 -20.14
CA ARG A 16 26.03 11.72 -19.70
C ARG A 16 25.99 12.09 -18.22
N TYR A 17 24.80 12.40 -17.68
CA TYR A 17 24.64 12.63 -16.26
C TYR A 17 25.04 11.37 -15.49
N PHE A 18 24.46 10.20 -15.82
CA PHE A 18 24.73 8.92 -15.13
C PHE A 18 26.06 8.25 -15.45
N SER A 19 26.86 8.75 -16.39
CA SER A 19 28.21 8.24 -16.63
C SER A 19 29.25 8.75 -15.61
N GLN A 20 28.85 9.63 -14.71
CA GLN A 20 29.67 10.12 -13.60
C GLN A 20 29.81 9.06 -12.51
N ASP A 21 30.77 9.26 -11.60
CA ASP A 21 30.97 8.35 -10.47
C ASP A 21 29.90 8.61 -9.41
N PHE A 22 28.91 7.73 -9.35
CA PHE A 22 27.85 7.75 -8.35
C PHE A 22 27.97 6.52 -7.46
N SER A 23 27.77 6.72 -6.14
CA SER A 23 27.35 5.61 -5.31
C SER A 23 26.00 5.07 -5.79
N MET A 24 25.71 3.82 -5.44
CA MET A 24 24.44 3.18 -5.80
C MET A 24 23.22 3.97 -5.31
N GLU A 25 23.32 4.54 -4.11
CA GLU A 25 22.24 5.28 -3.49
C GLU A 25 21.99 6.62 -4.19
N GLU A 26 23.05 7.35 -4.55
CA GLU A 26 22.92 8.59 -5.32
C GLU A 26 22.34 8.34 -6.71
N CYS A 27 22.79 7.26 -7.38
CA CYS A 27 22.24 6.86 -8.67
C CYS A 27 20.74 6.57 -8.58
N ILE A 28 20.29 5.80 -7.58
CA ILE A 28 18.87 5.49 -7.38
C ILE A 28 18.07 6.75 -7.03
N ARG A 29 18.61 7.64 -6.18
CA ARG A 29 17.96 8.92 -5.86
C ARG A 29 17.78 9.80 -7.09
N ALA A 30 18.81 9.92 -7.93
CA ALA A 30 18.72 10.67 -9.17
C ALA A 30 17.73 10.03 -10.16
N LEU A 31 17.71 8.69 -10.29
CA LEU A 31 16.73 7.99 -11.11
C LEU A 31 15.30 8.23 -10.61
N ASN A 32 15.06 8.14 -9.30
CA ASN A 32 13.76 8.41 -8.71
C ASN A 32 13.32 9.87 -8.93
N TYR A 33 14.24 10.83 -8.80
CA TYR A 33 13.97 12.23 -9.11
C TYR A 33 13.51 12.40 -10.56
N LEU A 34 14.25 11.85 -11.52
CA LEU A 34 13.87 11.94 -12.93
C LEU A 34 12.54 11.23 -13.24
N ARG A 35 12.25 10.09 -12.58
CA ARG A 35 10.94 9.43 -12.71
C ARG A 35 9.79 10.30 -12.21
N ARG A 36 9.97 11.05 -11.12
CA ARG A 36 8.98 12.02 -10.65
C ARG A 36 8.79 13.16 -11.65
N VAL A 37 9.88 13.73 -12.16
CA VAL A 37 9.81 14.79 -13.18
C VAL A 37 9.09 14.31 -14.44
N LEU A 38 9.38 13.09 -14.90
CA LEU A 38 8.69 12.50 -16.06
C LEU A 38 7.20 12.26 -15.79
N HIS A 39 6.86 11.83 -14.57
CA HIS A 39 5.48 11.61 -14.16
C HIS A 39 4.68 12.93 -14.10
N GLU A 40 5.28 14.02 -13.61
CA GLU A 40 4.65 15.36 -13.54
C GLU A 40 4.28 15.94 -14.91
N VAL A 41 4.96 15.53 -15.98
CA VAL A 41 4.66 15.96 -17.35
C VAL A 41 3.89 14.90 -18.15
N SER A 42 3.58 13.76 -17.52
CA SER A 42 2.91 12.64 -18.16
C SER A 42 1.42 12.92 -18.29
N PRO A 43 0.79 12.58 -19.43
CA PRO A 43 -0.68 12.58 -19.53
C PRO A 43 -1.34 11.58 -18.57
N PHE A 44 -0.56 10.68 -17.96
CA PHE A 44 -1.00 9.69 -16.99
C PHE A 44 -0.54 10.01 -15.56
N GLU A 45 -0.27 11.29 -15.24
CA GLU A 45 0.15 11.74 -13.89
C GLU A 45 -0.81 11.32 -12.76
N GLN A 46 -2.06 11.00 -13.08
CA GLN A 46 -3.05 10.53 -12.11
C GLN A 46 -2.92 9.03 -11.80
N GLU A 47 -2.17 8.27 -12.60
CA GLU A 47 -2.02 6.83 -12.47
C GLU A 47 -0.74 6.50 -11.68
N PRO A 48 -0.85 5.94 -10.45
CA PRO A 48 0.32 5.64 -9.61
C PRO A 48 1.37 4.75 -10.27
N VAL A 49 0.95 3.90 -11.21
CA VAL A 49 1.82 2.95 -11.91
C VAL A 49 2.76 3.64 -12.91
N ASP A 50 2.41 4.84 -13.36
CA ASP A 50 3.26 5.65 -14.24
C ASP A 50 4.57 6.10 -13.54
N CYS A 51 4.57 6.14 -12.20
CA CYS A 51 5.74 6.46 -11.38
C CYS A 51 6.12 5.32 -10.41
N VAL A 52 6.98 4.39 -10.86
CA VAL A 52 7.56 3.36 -9.98
C VAL A 52 8.91 3.82 -9.42
N LEU A 53 8.97 4.07 -8.12
CA LEU A 53 10.18 4.47 -7.41
C LEU A 53 10.86 3.26 -6.76
N TRP A 54 12.17 3.35 -6.55
CA TRP A 54 12.91 2.36 -5.78
C TRP A 54 13.33 2.96 -4.45
N VAL A 55 12.78 2.45 -3.36
CA VAL A 55 13.00 2.98 -1.99
C VAL A 55 13.72 1.95 -1.13
N LYS A 56 14.32 2.38 -0.02
CA LYS A 56 15.01 1.41 0.83
C LYS A 56 13.97 0.50 1.47
N SER A 57 14.33 -0.78 1.56
CA SER A 57 13.37 -1.79 1.98
C SER A 57 12.86 -1.54 3.40
N ASP A 58 13.71 -1.03 4.29
CA ASP A 58 13.44 -0.65 5.68
C ASP A 58 12.49 0.55 5.83
N GLU A 59 12.47 1.48 4.86
CA GLU A 59 11.49 2.57 4.78
C GLU A 59 10.07 2.06 4.48
N VAL A 60 9.88 0.82 4.01
CA VAL A 60 8.56 0.27 3.66
C VAL A 60 7.95 -0.52 4.81
N VAL A 61 6.97 0.07 5.50
CA VAL A 61 6.34 -0.45 6.72
C VAL A 61 5.00 -1.10 6.41
N ALA A 62 4.72 -2.27 7.01
CA ALA A 62 3.42 -2.92 6.88
C ALA A 62 2.35 -2.17 7.68
N ASN A 63 1.09 -2.23 7.24
CA ASN A 63 -0.02 -1.72 8.04
C ASN A 63 -0.48 -2.75 9.09
N ASP A 64 -1.01 -2.27 10.22
CA ASP A 64 -1.42 -3.11 11.36
C ASP A 64 -2.85 -3.67 11.21
N TYR A 65 -3.64 -3.12 10.30
CA TYR A 65 -5.08 -3.44 10.16
C TYR A 65 -5.37 -4.65 9.25
N ASN A 66 -4.37 -5.20 8.55
CA ASN A 66 -4.57 -6.29 7.60
C ASN A 66 -3.79 -7.56 8.02
N PRO A 67 -4.45 -8.60 8.56
CA PRO A 67 -3.82 -9.88 8.85
C PRO A 67 -3.52 -10.59 7.52
N ASN A 68 -2.42 -10.22 6.87
CA ASN A 68 -2.05 -10.82 5.59
C ASN A 68 -1.58 -12.27 5.79
N VAL A 69 -2.53 -13.20 5.91
CA VAL A 69 -2.28 -14.64 5.97
C VAL A 69 -2.34 -15.18 4.54
N MET A 70 -1.20 -15.67 4.04
CA MET A 70 -1.10 -16.33 2.74
C MET A 70 -0.82 -17.81 2.95
N ALA A 71 -1.49 -18.66 2.17
CA ALA A 71 -1.25 -20.09 2.22
C ALA A 71 0.19 -20.41 1.78
N SER A 72 0.79 -21.44 2.38
CA SER A 72 2.19 -21.81 2.13
C SER A 72 2.49 -22.12 0.66
N GLY A 73 1.51 -22.64 -0.10
CA GLY A 73 1.63 -22.91 -1.53
C GLY A 73 1.74 -21.64 -2.37
N GLU A 74 0.88 -20.65 -2.10
CA GLU A 74 0.88 -19.35 -2.78
C GLU A 74 2.18 -18.58 -2.51
N LYS A 75 2.69 -18.62 -1.27
CA LYS A 75 3.98 -18.00 -0.91
C LYS A 75 5.12 -18.58 -1.73
N LYS A 76 5.17 -19.91 -1.91
CA LYS A 76 6.19 -20.58 -2.73
C LYS A 76 6.12 -20.17 -4.20
N LEU A 77 4.91 -20.09 -4.78
CA LEU A 77 4.73 -19.64 -6.15
C LEU A 77 5.17 -18.19 -6.35
N LEU A 78 4.78 -17.29 -5.44
CA LEU A 78 5.20 -15.89 -5.48
C LEU A 78 6.72 -15.76 -5.36
N THR A 79 7.34 -16.52 -4.46
CA THR A 79 8.81 -16.56 -4.32
C THR A 79 9.45 -16.98 -5.64
N ARG A 80 8.97 -18.05 -6.26
CA ARG A 80 9.49 -18.54 -7.55
C ARG A 80 9.33 -17.51 -8.66
N SER A 81 8.21 -16.79 -8.71
CA SER A 81 8.01 -15.71 -9.70
C SER A 81 8.99 -14.56 -9.45
N LEU A 82 9.15 -14.09 -8.21
CA LEU A 82 10.12 -13.04 -7.88
C LEU A 82 11.58 -13.43 -8.18
N GLU A 83 11.90 -14.72 -8.12
CA GLU A 83 13.23 -15.23 -8.48
C GLU A 83 13.46 -15.31 -9.99
N ARG A 84 12.42 -15.65 -10.78
CA ARG A 84 12.53 -15.87 -12.22
C ARG A 84 12.26 -14.61 -13.03
N ASP A 85 11.21 -13.89 -12.67
CA ASP A 85 10.64 -12.78 -13.44
C ASP A 85 10.95 -11.42 -12.80
N GLY A 86 11.43 -11.42 -11.55
CA GLY A 86 11.63 -10.21 -10.77
C GLY A 86 10.32 -9.60 -10.29
N PHE A 87 10.36 -8.31 -9.94
CA PHE A 87 9.14 -7.58 -9.57
C PHE A 87 8.43 -7.13 -10.84
N THR A 88 7.34 -7.81 -11.19
CA THR A 88 6.44 -7.45 -12.29
C THR A 88 5.34 -6.49 -11.85
N GLN A 89 5.11 -6.38 -10.54
CA GLN A 89 4.16 -5.46 -9.91
C GLN A 89 4.84 -4.77 -8.73
N PRO A 90 4.81 -3.43 -8.64
CA PRO A 90 5.36 -2.70 -7.51
C PRO A 90 4.54 -2.96 -6.24
N VAL A 91 5.16 -2.74 -5.08
CA VAL A 91 4.41 -2.65 -3.81
C VAL A 91 3.65 -1.34 -3.82
N VAL A 92 2.33 -1.39 -3.63
CA VAL A 92 1.49 -0.19 -3.60
C VAL A 92 1.58 0.38 -2.19
N VAL A 93 1.96 1.64 -2.09
CA VAL A 93 2.24 2.30 -0.80
C VAL A 93 1.56 3.66 -0.71
N SER A 94 1.38 4.14 0.52
CA SER A 94 1.12 5.55 0.83
C SER A 94 2.41 6.18 1.34
N GLU A 95 2.84 7.29 0.74
CA GLU A 95 4.02 8.05 1.18
C GLU A 95 3.68 8.90 2.40
N GLU A 96 4.41 8.72 3.50
CA GLU A 96 4.38 9.55 4.70
C GLU A 96 5.71 10.31 4.85
N ARG A 97 5.84 11.17 5.87
CA ARG A 97 7.02 12.04 6.05
C ARG A 97 8.36 11.31 6.01
N ASP A 98 8.44 10.13 6.61
CA ASP A 98 9.71 9.41 6.83
C ASP A 98 9.67 7.95 6.36
N HIS A 99 8.53 7.46 5.87
CA HIS A 99 8.35 6.05 5.50
C HIS A 99 7.20 5.85 4.50
N TYR A 100 7.11 4.62 3.98
CA TYR A 100 6.09 4.18 3.05
C TYR A 100 5.21 3.12 3.70
N LEU A 101 3.93 3.40 3.89
CA LEU A 101 2.97 2.41 4.40
C LEU A 101 2.45 1.52 3.28
N VAL A 102 2.58 0.21 3.42
CA VAL A 102 2.02 -0.76 2.48
C VAL A 102 0.49 -0.64 2.46
N VAL A 103 -0.07 -0.45 1.27
CA VAL A 103 -1.51 -0.51 0.98
C VAL A 103 -1.83 -1.85 0.33
N ASP A 104 -0.99 -2.28 -0.61
CA ASP A 104 -1.09 -3.58 -1.25
C ASP A 104 0.30 -4.15 -1.62
N GLY A 105 0.40 -5.48 -1.64
CA GLY A 105 1.65 -6.16 -1.96
C GLY A 105 2.50 -6.53 -0.75
N PHE A 106 1.88 -6.68 0.43
CA PHE A 106 2.57 -7.08 1.67
C PHE A 106 3.50 -8.28 1.48
N HIS A 107 3.03 -9.37 0.86
CA HIS A 107 3.88 -10.55 0.64
C HIS A 107 5.03 -10.28 -0.33
N ARG A 108 4.86 -9.37 -1.30
CA ARG A 108 5.96 -8.93 -2.19
C ARG A 108 7.00 -8.15 -1.40
N GLN A 109 6.58 -7.25 -0.51
CA GLN A 109 7.48 -6.52 0.39
C GLN A 109 8.25 -7.49 1.31
N LEU A 110 7.56 -8.45 1.93
CA LEU A 110 8.16 -9.44 2.83
C LEU A 110 9.19 -10.32 2.11
N LEU A 111 8.80 -10.91 0.98
CA LEU A 111 9.68 -11.75 0.16
C LEU A 111 10.84 -10.96 -0.45
N GLY A 112 10.61 -9.69 -0.78
CA GLY A 112 11.66 -8.78 -1.26
C GLY A 112 12.78 -8.57 -0.25
N ARG A 113 12.50 -8.72 1.04
CA ARG A 113 13.49 -8.66 2.14
C ARG A 113 14.14 -10.02 2.46
N GLU A 114 13.63 -11.15 1.93
CA GLU A 114 14.21 -12.46 2.19
C GLU A 114 15.61 -12.59 1.58
N ALA A 115 16.51 -13.35 2.24
CA ALA A 115 17.96 -13.30 2.00
C ALA A 115 18.40 -13.44 0.53
N LYS A 116 17.73 -14.26 -0.29
CA LYS A 116 18.09 -14.45 -1.69
C LYS A 116 17.65 -13.27 -2.57
N ILE A 117 16.39 -12.86 -2.45
CA ILE A 117 15.83 -11.75 -3.22
C ILE A 117 16.40 -10.41 -2.74
N GLY A 118 16.46 -10.19 -1.42
CA GLY A 118 16.99 -8.97 -0.82
C GLY A 118 18.45 -8.70 -1.18
N LYS A 119 19.30 -9.75 -1.29
CA LYS A 119 20.66 -9.60 -1.82
C LYS A 119 20.68 -9.15 -3.28
N ARG A 120 19.81 -9.73 -4.13
CA ARG A 120 19.69 -9.34 -5.55
C ARG A 120 19.21 -7.89 -5.68
N LEU A 121 18.26 -7.47 -4.85
CA LEU A 121 17.71 -6.11 -4.85
C LEU A 121 18.54 -5.11 -4.06
N LYS A 122 19.60 -5.57 -3.37
CA LYS A 122 20.53 -4.74 -2.60
C LYS A 122 19.83 -3.87 -1.55
N GLY A 123 18.76 -4.41 -0.95
CA GLY A 123 17.96 -3.72 0.05
C GLY A 123 17.00 -2.65 -0.49
N TRP A 124 16.68 -2.66 -1.79
CA TRP A 124 15.69 -1.74 -2.38
C TRP A 124 14.41 -2.47 -2.78
N LEU A 125 13.27 -1.76 -2.76
CA LEU A 125 11.98 -2.27 -3.21
C LEU A 125 11.35 -1.32 -4.22
N PRO A 126 10.74 -1.83 -5.31
CA PRO A 126 9.96 -1.02 -6.21
C PRO A 126 8.60 -0.73 -5.58
N VAL A 127 8.25 0.55 -5.52
CA VAL A 127 7.00 1.04 -4.95
C VAL A 127 6.26 1.95 -5.92
N SER A 128 4.94 1.95 -5.80
CA SER A 128 4.04 2.87 -6.50
C SER A 128 3.18 3.56 -5.46
N CYS A 129 3.25 4.88 -5.41
CA CYS A 129 2.62 5.68 -4.37
C CYS A 129 1.18 6.04 -4.77
N ILE A 130 0.20 5.68 -3.94
CA ILE A 130 -1.18 6.14 -4.13
C ILE A 130 -1.25 7.67 -4.01
N ASN A 131 -2.15 8.27 -4.79
CA ASN A 131 -2.20 9.71 -5.04
C ASN A 131 -2.07 10.56 -3.74
N PRO A 132 -1.06 11.46 -3.65
CA PRO A 132 -0.77 12.25 -2.47
C PRO A 132 -1.85 13.27 -2.11
N GLU A 133 -2.84 13.55 -2.97
CA GLU A 133 -4.00 14.38 -2.59
C GLU A 133 -4.94 13.68 -1.59
N ARG A 134 -4.92 12.34 -1.56
CA ARG A 134 -5.73 11.53 -0.64
C ARG A 134 -4.96 11.26 0.66
N LYS A 135 -4.64 12.33 1.40
CA LYS A 135 -3.97 12.23 2.71
C LYS A 135 -4.95 11.87 3.82
N GLY A 136 -4.46 11.10 4.79
CA GLY A 136 -5.20 10.79 6.02
C GLY A 136 -5.48 9.30 6.21
N GLU A 137 -5.57 8.89 7.47
CA GLU A 137 -5.71 7.50 7.88
C GLU A 137 -6.91 6.79 7.25
N ALA A 138 -8.08 7.44 7.26
CA ALA A 138 -9.30 6.87 6.69
C ALA A 138 -9.18 6.57 5.19
N ALA A 139 -8.50 7.44 4.43
CA ALA A 139 -8.29 7.24 3.00
C ALA A 139 -7.37 6.04 2.72
N ARG A 140 -6.34 5.83 3.55
CA ARG A 140 -5.42 4.67 3.46
C ARG A 140 -6.12 3.36 3.78
N ILE A 141 -6.93 3.36 4.84
CA ILE A 141 -7.74 2.21 5.25
C ILE A 141 -8.70 1.83 4.10
N ALA A 142 -9.44 2.80 3.57
CA ALA A 142 -10.34 2.56 2.45
C ALA A 142 -9.62 2.05 1.19
N ALA A 143 -8.46 2.61 0.82
CA ALA A 143 -7.68 2.13 -0.32
C ALA A 143 -7.24 0.67 -0.14
N THR A 144 -6.73 0.31 1.06
CA THR A 144 -6.33 -1.06 1.40
C THR A 144 -7.51 -2.03 1.28
N ILE A 145 -8.68 -1.65 1.80
CA ILE A 145 -9.90 -2.46 1.71
C ILE A 145 -10.34 -2.62 0.25
N ARG A 146 -10.37 -1.53 -0.53
CA ARG A 146 -10.71 -1.57 -1.96
C ARG A 146 -9.82 -2.55 -2.71
N HIS A 147 -8.52 -2.50 -2.50
CA HIS A 147 -7.57 -3.42 -3.15
C HIS A 147 -7.78 -4.89 -2.75
N ASN A 148 -8.02 -5.17 -1.46
CA ASN A 148 -8.24 -6.53 -0.98
C ASN A 148 -9.58 -7.11 -1.47
N ARG A 149 -10.68 -6.34 -1.36
CA ARG A 149 -12.01 -6.76 -1.81
C ARG A 149 -12.09 -6.92 -3.32
N ALA A 150 -11.51 -6.00 -4.09
CA ALA A 150 -11.46 -6.12 -5.55
C ALA A 150 -10.72 -7.39 -6.02
N ARG A 151 -9.84 -7.93 -5.18
CA ARG A 151 -9.11 -9.19 -5.42
C ARG A 151 -9.81 -10.43 -4.85
N GLY A 152 -11.01 -10.29 -4.31
CA GLY A 152 -11.79 -11.39 -3.71
C GLY A 152 -11.27 -11.89 -2.36
N LYS A 153 -10.37 -11.16 -1.70
CA LYS A 153 -9.87 -11.52 -0.36
C LYS A 153 -10.74 -10.85 0.71
N HIS A 154 -11.52 -11.66 1.43
CA HIS A 154 -12.43 -11.22 2.51
C HIS A 154 -11.84 -11.35 3.92
N GLN A 155 -10.54 -11.61 4.06
CA GLN A 155 -9.90 -11.73 5.37
C GLN A 155 -9.44 -10.37 5.86
N ILE A 156 -10.36 -9.60 6.45
CA ILE A 156 -9.98 -8.43 7.24
C ILE A 156 -10.42 -8.72 8.67
N THR A 157 -9.50 -8.61 9.63
CA THR A 157 -9.85 -8.67 11.05
C THR A 157 -10.93 -7.63 11.30
N SER A 158 -12.08 -8.11 11.78
CA SER A 158 -13.26 -7.35 12.17
C SER A 158 -13.53 -6.11 11.29
N MET A 159 -14.16 -6.32 10.14
CA MET A 159 -14.75 -5.22 9.35
C MET A 159 -15.61 -4.27 10.21
N SER A 160 -16.14 -4.77 11.33
CA SER A 160 -16.83 -3.98 12.37
C SER A 160 -15.93 -2.95 13.06
N ASP A 161 -14.70 -3.31 13.41
CA ASP A 161 -13.73 -2.37 13.99
C ASP A 161 -13.34 -1.29 12.98
N ILE A 162 -13.15 -1.65 11.71
CA ILE A 162 -12.83 -0.66 10.67
C ILE A 162 -13.98 0.30 10.39
N VAL A 163 -15.21 -0.24 10.25
CA VAL A 163 -16.40 0.60 10.07
C VAL A 163 -16.57 1.56 11.27
N ARG A 164 -16.30 1.08 12.49
CA ARG A 164 -16.29 1.93 13.69
C ARG A 164 -15.24 3.03 13.59
N ASP A 165 -13.99 2.68 13.30
CA ASP A 165 -12.88 3.63 13.30
C ASP A 165 -13.06 4.70 12.20
N LEU A 166 -13.53 4.31 11.01
CA LEU A 166 -13.89 5.25 9.95
C LEU A 166 -15.02 6.20 10.36
N SER A 167 -16.01 5.69 11.09
CA SER A 167 -17.11 6.51 11.62
C SER A 167 -16.62 7.51 12.68
N ARG A 168 -15.69 7.10 13.55
CA ARG A 168 -15.02 7.99 14.52
C ARG A 168 -14.18 9.06 13.85
N LEU A 169 -13.61 8.75 12.68
CA LEU A 169 -12.92 9.69 11.80
C LEU A 169 -13.89 10.58 10.99
N GLY A 170 -15.20 10.52 11.26
CA GLY A 170 -16.22 11.41 10.71
C GLY A 170 -16.77 11.01 9.35
N TRP A 171 -16.56 9.76 8.90
CA TRP A 171 -17.15 9.30 7.65
C TRP A 171 -18.65 9.00 7.83
N THR A 172 -19.45 9.38 6.83
CA THR A 172 -20.87 9.00 6.78
C THR A 172 -21.03 7.56 6.34
N ASP A 173 -22.18 6.95 6.65
CA ASP A 173 -22.46 5.56 6.29
C ASP A 173 -22.48 5.36 4.77
N GLU A 174 -22.98 6.35 4.01
CA GLU A 174 -22.98 6.34 2.54
C GLU A 174 -21.56 6.35 1.98
N ARG A 175 -20.67 7.13 2.61
CA ARG A 175 -19.25 7.18 2.23
C ARG A 175 -18.57 5.85 2.52
N ILE A 176 -18.81 5.26 3.70
CA ILE A 176 -18.25 3.95 4.08
C ILE A 176 -18.76 2.86 3.13
N SER A 177 -20.07 2.83 2.85
CA SER A 177 -20.69 1.90 1.90
C SER A 177 -20.03 1.98 0.52
N THR A 178 -19.92 3.20 -0.02
CA THR A 178 -19.34 3.44 -1.35
C THR A 178 -17.85 3.06 -1.39
N GLU A 179 -17.06 3.53 -0.42
CA GLU A 179 -15.61 3.32 -0.41
C GLU A 179 -15.21 1.88 -0.07
N LEU A 180 -15.97 1.18 0.77
CA LEU A 180 -15.69 -0.20 1.13
C LEU A 180 -16.42 -1.22 0.24
N GLY A 181 -17.28 -0.78 -0.68
CA GLY A 181 -18.06 -1.64 -1.56
C GLY A 181 -19.05 -2.53 -0.80
N MET A 182 -19.73 -1.95 0.19
CA MET A 182 -20.65 -2.61 1.14
C MET A 182 -22.05 -2.08 0.98
N ASP A 183 -23.06 -2.90 1.25
CA ASP A 183 -24.45 -2.40 1.31
C ASP A 183 -24.65 -1.56 2.58
N MET A 184 -25.55 -0.58 2.52
CA MET A 184 -25.86 0.29 3.67
C MET A 184 -26.29 -0.51 4.92
N ASP A 185 -27.08 -1.58 4.72
CA ASP A 185 -27.48 -2.46 5.81
C ASP A 185 -26.29 -3.25 6.39
N GLU A 186 -25.29 -3.56 5.58
CA GLU A 186 -24.06 -4.20 6.03
C GLU A 186 -23.25 -3.25 6.93
N VAL A 187 -23.11 -1.98 6.52
CA VAL A 187 -22.47 -0.93 7.32
C VAL A 187 -23.17 -0.75 8.67
N LEU A 188 -24.51 -0.65 8.66
CA LEU A 188 -25.30 -0.48 9.87
C LEU A 188 -25.17 -1.67 10.83
N ARG A 189 -25.26 -2.90 10.33
CA ARG A 189 -25.07 -4.12 11.15
C ARG A 189 -23.70 -4.14 11.81
N LEU A 190 -22.65 -3.77 11.07
CA LEU A 190 -21.29 -3.76 11.59
C LEU A 190 -21.04 -2.66 12.63
N LYS A 191 -21.69 -1.50 12.50
CA LYS A 191 -21.73 -0.48 13.56
C LYS A 191 -22.41 -0.96 14.83
N GLN A 192 -23.53 -1.69 14.70
CA GLN A 192 -24.27 -2.18 15.85
C GLN A 192 -23.46 -3.20 16.65
N ILE A 193 -22.75 -4.11 15.96
CA ILE A 193 -21.88 -5.10 16.59
C ILE A 193 -20.78 -4.43 17.43
N SER A 194 -20.11 -3.41 16.89
CA SER A 194 -19.06 -2.69 17.61
C SER A 194 -19.59 -1.80 18.73
N GLY A 195 -20.73 -1.14 18.52
CA GLY A 195 -21.40 -0.35 19.56
C GLY A 195 -21.87 -1.21 20.75
N LEU A 196 -22.40 -2.40 20.50
CA LEU A 196 -22.74 -3.37 21.54
C LEU A 196 -21.48 -3.84 22.27
N ALA A 197 -20.40 -4.17 21.57
CA ALA A 197 -19.16 -4.59 22.21
C ALA A 197 -18.59 -3.51 23.17
N GLU A 198 -18.72 -2.23 22.82
CA GLU A 198 -18.28 -1.12 23.69
C GLU A 198 -19.19 -0.92 24.90
N LEU A 199 -20.51 -1.10 24.75
CA LEU A 199 -21.46 -1.03 25.86
C LEU A 199 -21.19 -2.08 26.96
N PHE A 200 -20.61 -3.24 26.60
CA PHE A 200 -20.35 -4.34 27.52
C PHE A 200 -18.87 -4.51 27.90
N GLN A 201 -17.98 -3.60 27.49
CA GLN A 201 -16.53 -3.70 27.79
C GLN A 201 -16.19 -3.53 29.27
N GLU A 202 -17.03 -2.82 30.03
CA GLU A 202 -16.82 -2.52 31.46
C GLU A 202 -17.78 -3.29 32.39
N GLU A 203 -18.60 -4.22 31.88
CA GLU A 203 -19.51 -4.98 32.74
C GLU A 203 -18.83 -6.24 33.31
N ASP A 204 -18.77 -6.32 34.64
CA ASP A 204 -18.50 -7.56 35.36
C ASP A 204 -19.68 -8.53 35.14
N PHE A 205 -19.50 -9.51 34.26
CA PHE A 205 -20.51 -10.54 34.00
C PHE A 205 -20.91 -11.23 35.31
N SER A 206 -22.21 -11.17 35.66
CA SER A 206 -22.73 -11.87 36.83
C SER A 206 -22.55 -13.39 36.69
N GLN A 207 -22.19 -14.08 37.78
CA GLN A 207 -22.07 -15.54 37.77
C GLN A 207 -23.40 -16.18 37.35
N ALA A 208 -23.32 -17.12 36.39
CA ALA A 208 -24.47 -17.77 35.79
C ALA A 208 -25.37 -18.43 36.86
N TRP A 209 -26.67 -18.43 36.60
CA TRP A 209 -27.65 -19.10 37.45
C TRP A 209 -27.33 -20.59 37.56
N THR A 210 -26.93 -21.02 38.77
CA THR A 210 -26.85 -22.42 39.11
C THR A 210 -28.26 -22.90 39.42
N VAL A 211 -28.76 -23.84 38.60
CA VAL A 211 -30.02 -24.54 38.85
C VAL A 211 -29.82 -25.38 40.12
N ARG A 212 -30.64 -25.13 41.15
CA ARG A 212 -30.75 -25.99 42.33
C ARG A 212 -31.74 -27.12 42.07
#